data_AF-A0A8I3NAT2-F1
#
_entry.id   AF-A0A8I3NAT2-F1
#
_cell.length_a   1.000
_cell.length_b   1.000
_cell.length_c   1.000
_cell.angle_alpha   90.00
_cell.angle_beta   90.00
_cell.angle_gamma   90.00
#
_symmetry.space_group_name_H-M   'P 1'
#
loop_
_entity.id
_entity.type
_entity.pdbx_description
1 polymer ?
#
loop_
_entity_poly.entity_id
_entity_poly.type
_entity_poly.pdbx_seq_one_letter_code
_entity_poly.pdbx_strand_id
1 'polypeptide(L)'
;MNGIPGWHSGLASAFGPGHEDEDEGESDEDEDGDDESVDEEVNVEFEAYSISDKDHDGIKKLLQQLFLKAPVNTAELSDLSIQQNHIGSVIKQTDVSEDSDDDVDEDEIFGFISLLNLTERKGTRCAEQIKEVILSSCEKNCGKSLVEQLDTLLNDNSKPVGFLLSERFVNVPPQIALPMHQQLQKELAEAHKTNKPCGKCYFYLLISKTFVEAGKSSKKKGSNQEEKEELMFANAEEEFFYEKAILKFSYSV
;
A
#
# COMPACT_ATOMS: atom_id res chain seq x y z
N MET A 1 13.54 18.97 45.24
CA MET A 1 14.61 19.72 45.93
C MET A 1 15.27 20.62 44.93
N ASN A 2 15.22 21.91 45.20
CA ASN A 2 15.61 23.01 44.32
C ASN A 2 17.13 23.07 44.12
N GLY A 3 17.58 23.36 42.89
CA GLY A 3 18.92 23.81 42.53
C GLY A 3 18.79 24.78 41.37
N ILE A 4 18.70 26.09 41.61
CA ILE A 4 19.76 27.11 41.72
C ILE A 4 20.07 27.78 40.35
N PRO A 5 20.32 29.10 40.34
CA PRO A 5 20.00 30.00 39.23
C PRO A 5 21.21 30.70 38.59
N GLY A 6 20.92 31.54 37.59
CA GLY A 6 21.76 32.64 37.10
C GLY A 6 22.43 32.33 35.75
N TRP A 7 22.66 33.29 34.85
CA TRP A 7 23.19 34.63 35.09
C TRP A 7 22.71 35.63 34.02
N HIS A 8 22.69 36.90 34.45
CA HIS A 8 22.50 38.11 33.65
C HIS A 8 23.65 38.35 32.66
N SER A 9 23.35 39.05 31.57
CA SER A 9 24.18 40.19 31.14
C SER A 9 23.33 41.16 30.33
N GLY A 10 23.13 42.36 30.88
CA GLY A 10 22.54 43.47 30.17
C GLY A 10 23.56 44.20 29.30
N LEU A 11 23.04 45.08 28.44
CA LEU A 11 23.75 46.22 27.89
C LEU A 11 22.74 47.35 27.73
N ALA A 12 23.02 48.46 28.41
CA ALA A 12 22.32 49.73 28.31
C ALA A 12 23.16 50.69 27.47
N SER A 13 22.52 51.57 26.69
CA SER A 13 22.98 52.95 26.49
C SER A 13 21.86 53.81 25.89
N ALA A 14 21.86 55.09 26.28
CA ALA A 14 20.76 56.06 26.26
C ALA A 14 20.97 57.22 25.25
N PHE A 15 20.06 58.22 25.34
CA PHE A 15 19.93 59.56 24.69
C PHE A 15 19.00 59.62 23.46
N GLY A 16 18.02 60.53 23.31
CA GLY A 16 17.55 61.73 24.03
C GLY A 16 16.29 62.29 23.28
N PRO A 17 15.61 63.37 23.76
CA PRO A 17 14.16 63.58 23.57
C PRO A 17 13.74 64.72 22.60
N GLY A 18 12.46 64.71 22.17
CA GLY A 18 11.65 65.94 21.94
C GLY A 18 10.83 66.04 20.63
N HIS A 19 9.61 66.60 20.76
CA HIS A 19 8.59 67.04 19.75
C HIS A 19 7.59 65.98 19.25
N GLU A 20 6.27 66.24 19.18
CA GLU A 20 5.33 67.24 19.71
C GLU A 20 3.93 66.66 19.44
N ASP A 21 2.98 66.91 20.33
CA ASP A 21 1.60 66.43 20.28
C ASP A 21 0.79 67.06 19.13
N GLU A 22 0.01 66.26 18.38
CA GLU A 22 -1.31 66.69 17.90
C GLU A 22 -2.30 65.51 17.99
N ASP A 23 -3.41 65.84 18.65
CA ASP A 23 -4.56 65.07 19.08
C ASP A 23 -5.57 64.96 17.93
N GLU A 24 -6.16 63.79 17.70
CA GLU A 24 -7.52 63.66 17.21
C GLU A 24 -7.98 62.21 17.40
N GLY A 25 -8.74 62.01 18.49
CA GLY A 25 -9.44 60.77 18.76
C GLY A 25 -10.70 60.62 17.93
N GLU A 26 -10.89 59.44 17.33
CA GLU A 26 -12.20 58.82 17.19
C GLU A 26 -12.05 57.35 17.60
N SER A 27 -12.64 57.02 18.74
CA SER A 27 -13.05 55.65 19.06
C SER A 27 -14.23 55.31 18.17
N ASP A 28 -14.20 54.17 17.50
CA ASP A 28 -15.37 53.30 17.40
C ASP A 28 -14.97 51.90 16.87
N GLU A 29 -15.28 50.94 17.75
CA GLU A 29 -15.85 49.62 17.49
C GLU A 29 -14.95 48.49 16.97
N ASP A 30 -14.91 47.47 17.84
CA ASP A 30 -14.34 46.15 17.71
C ASP A 30 -14.84 45.41 16.45
N GLU A 31 -13.91 44.87 15.67
CA GLU A 31 -14.13 43.62 14.96
C GLU A 31 -12.78 42.89 14.88
N ASP A 32 -12.46 42.20 15.98
CA ASP A 32 -11.56 41.05 15.95
C ASP A 32 -12.21 40.02 15.00
N GLY A 33 -11.92 40.16 13.71
CA GLY A 33 -12.11 39.12 12.72
C GLY A 33 -11.11 38.02 13.00
N ASP A 34 -11.42 37.19 14.00
CA ASP A 34 -10.88 35.85 14.14
C ASP A 34 -11.21 35.14 12.83
N ASP A 35 -10.25 35.15 11.90
CA ASP A 35 -10.24 34.28 10.73
C ASP A 35 -10.06 32.88 11.30
N GLU A 36 -11.15 32.34 11.85
CA GLU A 36 -11.30 30.94 12.21
C GLU A 36 -11.01 30.18 10.92
N SER A 37 -9.76 29.79 10.75
CA SER A 37 -9.35 28.79 9.80
C SER A 37 -10.15 27.54 10.16
N VAL A 38 -11.30 27.39 9.53
CA VAL A 38 -12.09 26.17 9.61
C VAL A 38 -11.23 25.13 8.92
N ASP A 39 -10.41 24.45 9.71
CA ASP A 39 -9.78 23.19 9.33
C ASP A 39 -10.95 22.20 9.28
N GLU A 40 -11.74 22.27 8.21
CA GLU A 40 -12.84 21.35 7.97
C GLU A 40 -12.23 19.96 7.93
N GLU A 41 -12.46 19.18 8.98
CA GLU A 41 -12.06 17.78 9.04
C GLU A 41 -12.85 17.02 7.97
N VAL A 42 -12.28 16.89 6.77
CA VAL A 42 -12.83 16.07 5.70
C VAL A 42 -12.71 14.60 6.12
N ASN A 43 -13.81 14.04 6.59
CA ASN A 43 -13.90 12.62 6.90
C ASN A 43 -13.98 11.82 5.60
N VAL A 44 -12.86 11.25 5.17
CA VAL A 44 -12.80 10.33 4.03
C VAL A 44 -13.01 8.90 4.53
N GLU A 45 -14.11 8.27 4.12
CA GLU A 45 -14.41 6.86 4.41
C GLU A 45 -14.20 5.98 3.17
N PHE A 46 -13.62 4.79 3.38
CA PHE A 46 -13.30 3.82 2.33
C PHE A 46 -14.12 2.55 2.52
N GLU A 47 -14.78 2.11 1.46
CA GLU A 47 -15.56 0.88 1.44
C GLU A 47 -15.11 -0.09 0.37
N ALA A 48 -15.40 -1.37 0.59
CA ALA A 48 -15.09 -2.44 -0.34
C ALA A 48 -16.33 -2.80 -1.18
N TYR A 49 -16.15 -2.84 -2.50
CA TYR A 49 -17.18 -3.17 -3.48
C TYR A 49 -16.75 -4.38 -4.32
N SER A 50 -17.71 -5.15 -4.82
CA SER A 50 -17.40 -6.25 -5.76
C SER A 50 -16.77 -5.70 -7.04
N ILE A 51 -15.82 -6.44 -7.61
CA ILE A 51 -15.18 -6.09 -8.89
C ILE A 51 -16.22 -6.03 -10.01
N SER A 52 -16.14 -5.00 -10.84
CA SER A 52 -17.02 -4.76 -11.98
C SER A 52 -16.22 -4.36 -13.23
N ASP A 53 -16.90 -4.35 -14.38
CA ASP A 53 -16.27 -3.97 -15.66
C ASP A 53 -15.69 -2.55 -15.66
N LYS A 54 -16.27 -1.66 -14.85
CA LYS A 54 -15.83 -0.27 -14.72
C LYS A 54 -14.46 -0.13 -14.06
N ASP A 55 -14.08 -1.11 -13.23
CA ASP A 55 -12.88 -1.03 -12.41
C ASP A 55 -11.59 -1.42 -13.20
N HIS A 56 -11.72 -1.77 -14.49
CA HIS A 56 -10.61 -2.26 -15.32
C HIS A 56 -9.38 -1.36 -15.26
N ASP A 57 -9.55 -0.06 -15.52
CA ASP A 57 -8.44 0.87 -15.61
C ASP A 57 -7.81 1.15 -14.24
N GLY A 58 -8.62 1.16 -13.18
CA GLY A 58 -8.16 1.24 -11.80
C GLY A 58 -7.29 0.04 -11.41
N ILE A 59 -7.78 -1.18 -11.67
CA ILE A 59 -7.06 -2.42 -11.37
C ILE A 59 -5.75 -2.45 -12.17
N LYS A 60 -5.80 -2.09 -13.45
CA LYS A 60 -4.63 -2.01 -14.31
C LYS A 60 -3.57 -1.05 -13.78
N LYS A 61 -3.97 0.14 -13.30
CA LYS A 61 -3.06 1.12 -12.67
C LYS A 61 -2.38 0.53 -11.43
N LEU A 62 -3.13 -0.11 -10.54
CA LEU A 62 -2.60 -0.76 -9.33
C LEU A 62 -1.64 -1.91 -9.67
N LEU A 63 -1.96 -2.72 -10.68
CA LEU A 63 -1.09 -3.78 -11.18
C LEU A 63 0.20 -3.23 -11.81
N GLN A 64 0.14 -2.09 -12.51
CA GLN A 64 1.33 -1.42 -13.02
C GLN A 64 2.23 -0.93 -11.88
N GLN A 65 1.65 -0.47 -10.77
CA GLN A 65 2.41 -0.10 -9.57
C GLN A 65 3.06 -1.32 -8.90
N LEU A 66 2.38 -2.48 -8.88
CA LEU A 66 2.92 -3.73 -8.35
C LEU A 66 4.12 -4.24 -9.17
N PHE A 67 3.97 -4.28 -10.49
CA PHE A 67 4.99 -4.85 -11.39
C PHE A 67 6.05 -3.85 -11.85
N LEU A 68 5.82 -2.54 -11.65
CA LEU A 68 6.72 -1.45 -12.07
C LEU A 68 7.15 -1.59 -13.54
N LYS A 69 8.41 -1.96 -13.77
CA LYS A 69 9.02 -2.13 -15.10
C LYS A 69 9.00 -3.58 -15.60
N ALA A 70 8.48 -4.52 -14.80
CA ALA A 70 8.43 -5.92 -15.18
C ALA A 70 7.49 -6.13 -16.38
N PRO A 71 7.83 -7.00 -17.33
CA PRO A 71 7.09 -7.17 -18.58
C PRO A 71 5.84 -8.05 -18.40
N VAL A 72 4.96 -7.70 -17.46
CA VAL A 72 3.68 -8.39 -17.23
C VAL A 72 2.55 -7.67 -17.96
N ASN A 73 1.73 -8.42 -18.68
CA ASN A 73 0.54 -7.89 -19.35
C ASN A 73 -0.55 -7.56 -18.31
N THR A 74 -0.47 -6.37 -17.72
CA THR A 74 -1.41 -5.93 -16.69
C THR A 74 -2.83 -5.72 -17.22
N ALA A 75 -3.00 -5.43 -18.51
CA ALA A 75 -4.32 -5.32 -19.12
C ALA A 75 -5.04 -6.68 -19.12
N GLU A 76 -4.39 -7.73 -19.63
CA GLU A 76 -4.95 -9.09 -19.61
C GLU A 76 -5.17 -9.60 -18.17
N LEU A 77 -4.28 -9.23 -17.23
CA LEU A 77 -4.47 -9.58 -15.82
C LEU A 77 -5.69 -8.87 -15.20
N SER A 78 -5.97 -7.63 -15.62
CA SER A 78 -7.17 -6.89 -15.21
C SER A 78 -8.43 -7.52 -15.80
N ASP A 79 -8.40 -7.86 -17.10
CA ASP A 79 -9.49 -8.59 -17.77
C ASP A 79 -9.81 -9.90 -17.05
N LEU A 80 -8.78 -10.67 -16.67
CA LEU A 80 -8.97 -11.93 -15.94
C LEU A 80 -9.56 -11.72 -14.55
N SER A 81 -9.21 -10.61 -13.89
CA SER A 81 -9.75 -10.27 -12.56
C SER A 81 -11.25 -9.92 -12.65
N ILE A 82 -11.64 -9.16 -13.67
CA ILE A 82 -13.05 -8.81 -13.94
C ILE A 82 -13.86 -10.04 -14.35
N GLN A 83 -13.33 -10.88 -15.24
CA GLN A 83 -13.96 -12.14 -15.63
C GLN A 83 -14.14 -13.12 -14.45
N GLN A 84 -13.41 -12.90 -13.36
CA GLN A 84 -13.45 -13.66 -12.12
C GLN A 84 -13.94 -12.82 -10.94
N ASN A 85 -14.89 -11.90 -11.19
CA ASN A 85 -15.41 -10.97 -10.19
C ASN A 85 -16.09 -11.60 -8.96
N HIS A 86 -16.29 -12.92 -8.94
CA HIS A 86 -16.76 -13.64 -7.74
C HIS A 86 -15.67 -13.82 -6.67
N ILE A 87 -14.41 -13.45 -6.96
CA ILE A 87 -13.29 -13.45 -6.01
C ILE A 87 -12.62 -12.08 -6.01
N GLY A 88 -12.73 -11.37 -4.89
CA GLY A 88 -12.08 -10.10 -4.67
C GLY A 88 -13.01 -8.90 -4.65
N SER A 89 -12.45 -7.78 -4.24
CA SER A 89 -13.15 -6.51 -4.05
C SER A 89 -12.23 -5.34 -4.36
N VAL A 90 -12.81 -4.23 -4.81
CA VAL A 90 -12.15 -2.93 -4.99
C VAL A 90 -12.46 -2.01 -3.82
N ILE A 91 -11.59 -1.04 -3.55
CA ILE A 91 -11.76 -0.02 -2.51
C ILE A 91 -12.15 1.30 -3.18
N LYS A 92 -13.27 1.90 -2.76
CA LYS A 92 -13.74 3.20 -3.23
C LYS A 92 -14.03 4.13 -2.06
N GLN A 93 -14.01 5.43 -2.30
CA GLN A 93 -14.43 6.44 -1.32
C GLN A 93 -15.96 6.59 -1.36
N THR A 94 -16.61 6.72 -0.20
CA THR A 94 -18.08 6.82 -0.09
C THR A 94 -18.61 8.24 -0.05
N ASP A 95 -17.90 9.14 0.62
CA ASP A 95 -18.34 10.51 0.84
C ASP A 95 -17.59 11.45 -0.11
N VAL A 96 -18.22 11.72 -1.25
CA VAL A 96 -17.93 12.89 -2.08
C VAL A 96 -18.97 13.93 -1.72
N SER A 97 -18.57 14.92 -0.92
CA SER A 97 -19.43 16.05 -0.56
C SER A 97 -19.98 16.69 -1.84
N GLU A 98 -21.30 16.88 -1.90
CA GLU A 98 -21.99 17.52 -3.05
C GLU A 98 -21.54 18.98 -3.28
N ASP A 99 -20.77 19.56 -2.35
CA ASP A 99 -20.24 20.92 -2.40
C ASP A 99 -18.80 21.00 -2.95
N SER A 100 -18.20 19.88 -3.34
CA SER A 100 -16.90 19.87 -4.02
C SER A 100 -17.11 20.07 -5.53
N ASP A 101 -16.73 21.24 -6.06
CA ASP A 101 -16.59 21.51 -7.52
C ASP A 101 -15.50 20.62 -8.19
N ASP A 102 -14.96 19.64 -7.47
CA ASP A 102 -13.98 18.69 -7.98
C ASP A 102 -14.72 17.51 -8.63
N ASP A 103 -14.42 17.25 -9.89
CA ASP A 103 -14.82 16.08 -10.67
C ASP A 103 -14.30 14.79 -10.00
N VAL A 104 -14.86 14.38 -8.86
CA VAL A 104 -14.47 13.14 -8.20
C VAL A 104 -15.02 11.99 -9.04
N ASP A 105 -14.10 11.28 -9.68
CA ASP A 105 -14.43 10.12 -10.51
C ASP A 105 -14.98 9.01 -9.60
N GLU A 106 -16.31 8.83 -9.58
CA GLU A 106 -17.00 7.77 -8.81
C GLU A 106 -16.47 6.36 -9.16
N ASP A 107 -15.82 6.21 -10.32
CA ASP A 107 -15.23 4.97 -10.77
C ASP A 107 -13.73 4.85 -10.39
N GLU A 108 -13.17 5.81 -9.65
CA GLU A 108 -11.82 5.73 -9.09
C GLU A 108 -11.76 4.66 -7.99
N ILE A 109 -10.73 3.80 -8.09
CA ILE A 109 -10.45 2.79 -7.09
C ILE A 109 -9.10 3.08 -6.43
N PHE A 110 -9.07 3.01 -5.12
CA PHE A 110 -7.89 3.30 -4.29
C PHE A 110 -7.13 2.03 -3.90
N GLY A 111 -7.70 0.87 -4.17
CA GLY A 111 -7.11 -0.43 -3.92
C GLY A 111 -7.98 -1.56 -4.41
N PHE A 112 -7.42 -2.77 -4.43
CA PHE A 112 -8.17 -3.98 -4.69
C PHE A 112 -7.49 -5.18 -4.05
N ILE A 113 -8.28 -6.21 -3.78
CA ILE A 113 -7.80 -7.54 -3.43
C ILE A 113 -8.44 -8.57 -4.37
N SER A 114 -7.67 -9.53 -4.86
CA SER A 114 -8.19 -10.68 -5.60
C SER A 114 -7.20 -11.85 -5.53
N LEU A 115 -7.64 -13.04 -5.90
CA LEU A 115 -6.80 -14.22 -6.03
C LEU A 115 -6.94 -14.76 -7.44
N LEU A 116 -5.82 -14.96 -8.15
CA LEU A 116 -5.80 -15.60 -9.45
C LEU A 116 -5.11 -16.96 -9.37
N ASN A 117 -5.77 -18.05 -9.76
CA ASN A 117 -5.11 -19.35 -9.80
C ASN A 117 -4.19 -19.47 -11.03
N LEU A 118 -2.88 -19.32 -10.84
CA LEU A 118 -1.88 -19.39 -11.91
C LEU A 118 -1.82 -20.77 -12.56
N THR A 119 -2.11 -21.83 -11.79
CA THR A 119 -2.14 -23.20 -12.31
C THR A 119 -3.34 -23.43 -13.23
N GLU A 120 -4.52 -22.89 -12.88
CA GLU A 120 -5.72 -22.94 -13.74
C GLU A 120 -5.58 -22.05 -14.98
N ARG A 121 -4.88 -20.91 -14.86
CA ARG A 121 -4.67 -19.94 -15.93
C ARG A 121 -3.38 -20.19 -16.75
N LYS A 122 -2.77 -21.35 -16.59
CA LYS A 122 -1.56 -21.75 -17.35
C LYS A 122 -1.80 -21.59 -18.86
N GLY A 123 -0.82 -21.02 -19.55
CA GLY A 123 -0.90 -20.73 -20.98
C GLY A 123 -1.53 -19.38 -21.33
N THR A 124 -2.12 -18.65 -20.39
CA THR A 124 -2.41 -17.21 -20.58
C THR A 124 -1.12 -16.41 -20.53
N ARG A 125 -1.05 -15.31 -21.29
CA ARG A 125 0.23 -14.59 -21.46
C ARG A 125 0.66 -13.96 -20.14
N CYS A 126 -0.25 -13.31 -19.41
CA CYS A 126 0.07 -12.73 -18.11
C CYS A 126 0.54 -13.78 -17.08
N ALA A 127 -0.06 -14.97 -17.01
CA ALA A 127 0.35 -16.01 -16.05
C ALA A 127 1.77 -16.53 -16.33
N GLU A 128 2.11 -16.76 -17.61
CA GLU A 128 3.47 -17.18 -17.99
C GLU A 128 4.49 -16.06 -17.72
N GLN A 129 4.14 -14.80 -17.98
CA GLN A 129 5.00 -13.65 -17.67
C GLN A 129 5.23 -13.46 -16.17
N ILE A 130 4.19 -13.61 -15.34
CA ILE A 130 4.30 -13.54 -13.87
C ILE A 130 5.30 -14.61 -13.39
N LYS A 131 5.14 -15.84 -13.89
CA LYS A 131 6.04 -16.95 -13.56
C LYS A 131 7.48 -16.67 -14.00
N GLU A 132 7.68 -16.18 -15.22
CA GLU A 132 9.01 -15.82 -15.75
C GLU A 132 9.67 -14.71 -14.92
N VAL A 133 8.93 -13.66 -14.56
CA VAL A 133 9.43 -12.58 -13.72
C VAL A 133 9.87 -13.10 -12.36
N ILE A 134 9.05 -13.92 -11.70
CA ILE A 134 9.36 -14.46 -10.38
C ILE A 134 10.57 -15.40 -10.42
N LEU A 135 10.63 -16.31 -11.39
CA LEU A 135 11.76 -17.23 -11.54
C LEU A 135 13.05 -16.49 -11.90
N SER A 136 13.01 -15.57 -12.87
CA SER A 136 14.20 -14.81 -13.27
C SER A 136 14.71 -13.88 -12.18
N SER A 137 13.81 -13.30 -11.36
CA SER A 137 14.20 -12.54 -10.17
C SER A 137 14.83 -13.45 -9.11
N CYS A 138 14.28 -14.65 -8.87
CA CYS A 138 14.87 -15.62 -7.95
C CYS A 138 16.25 -16.09 -8.44
N GLU A 139 16.42 -16.41 -9.72
CA GLU A 139 17.69 -16.82 -10.31
C GLU A 139 18.81 -15.80 -10.15
N LYS A 140 18.47 -14.51 -10.28
CA LYS A 140 19.44 -13.42 -10.17
C LYS A 140 19.85 -13.12 -8.73
N ASN A 141 18.98 -13.40 -7.76
CA ASN A 141 19.14 -12.95 -6.38
C ASN A 141 19.35 -14.09 -5.37
N CYS A 142 19.18 -15.36 -5.79
CA CYS A 142 19.16 -16.51 -4.89
C CYS A 142 20.02 -17.68 -5.38
N GLY A 143 20.22 -18.66 -4.51
CA GLY A 143 20.90 -19.91 -4.86
C GLY A 143 20.03 -20.85 -5.70
N LYS A 144 20.68 -21.68 -6.53
CA LYS A 144 20.01 -22.65 -7.43
C LYS A 144 18.95 -23.53 -6.74
N SER A 145 19.20 -23.95 -5.51
CA SER A 145 18.24 -24.78 -4.75
C SER A 145 16.90 -24.08 -4.53
N LEU A 146 16.87 -22.76 -4.34
CA LEU A 146 15.61 -22.04 -4.12
C LEU A 146 14.84 -21.89 -5.44
N VAL A 147 15.56 -21.62 -6.53
CA VAL A 147 15.00 -21.56 -7.88
C VAL A 147 14.35 -22.90 -8.25
N GLU A 148 15.06 -24.01 -8.07
CA GLU A 148 14.55 -25.36 -8.37
C GLU A 148 13.30 -25.70 -7.54
N GLN A 149 13.29 -25.32 -6.25
CA GLN A 149 12.11 -25.49 -5.40
C GLN A 149 10.93 -24.66 -5.90
N LEU A 150 11.14 -23.37 -6.20
CA LEU A 150 10.11 -22.47 -6.67
C LEU A 150 9.54 -22.91 -8.03
N ASP A 151 10.41 -23.29 -8.97
CA ASP A 151 10.00 -23.82 -10.28
C ASP A 151 9.19 -25.12 -10.13
N THR A 152 9.60 -26.02 -9.23
CA THR A 152 8.84 -27.25 -8.94
C THR A 152 7.44 -26.92 -8.44
N LEU A 153 7.29 -25.98 -7.51
CA LEU A 153 5.98 -25.58 -6.98
C LEU A 153 5.08 -24.94 -8.04
N LEU A 154 5.63 -24.06 -8.88
CA LEU A 154 4.87 -23.37 -9.93
C LEU A 154 4.50 -24.29 -11.12
N ASN A 155 5.11 -25.47 -11.22
CA ASN A 155 4.81 -26.47 -12.26
C ASN A 155 4.01 -27.68 -11.76
N ASP A 156 3.79 -27.82 -10.45
CA ASP A 156 3.05 -28.94 -9.86
C ASP A 156 1.53 -28.70 -9.96
N ASN A 157 0.91 -29.24 -11.02
CA ASN A 157 -0.54 -29.16 -11.23
C ASN A 157 -1.36 -29.84 -10.12
N SER A 158 -0.77 -30.70 -9.28
CA SER A 158 -1.46 -31.33 -8.15
C SER A 158 -1.61 -30.40 -6.95
N LYS A 159 -0.82 -29.33 -6.90
CA LYS A 159 -0.82 -28.31 -5.84
C LYS A 159 -0.98 -26.92 -6.46
N PRO A 160 -2.21 -26.52 -6.82
CA PRO A 160 -2.44 -25.27 -7.51
C PRO A 160 -1.90 -24.06 -6.74
N VAL A 161 -1.35 -23.09 -7.46
CA VAL A 161 -0.78 -21.86 -6.88
C VAL A 161 -1.71 -20.68 -7.18
N GLY A 162 -2.28 -20.11 -6.12
CA GLY A 162 -3.01 -18.85 -6.18
C GLY A 162 -2.05 -17.67 -6.06
N PHE A 163 -2.18 -16.68 -6.93
CA PHE A 163 -1.47 -15.41 -6.84
C PHE A 163 -2.38 -14.40 -6.16
N LEU A 164 -2.02 -14.03 -4.94
CA LEU A 164 -2.73 -13.05 -4.13
C LEU A 164 -2.30 -11.66 -4.58
N LEU A 165 -3.25 -10.95 -5.17
CA LEU A 165 -3.12 -9.55 -5.56
C LEU A 165 -3.79 -8.73 -4.47
N SER A 166 -3.02 -7.98 -3.69
CA SER A 166 -3.54 -7.10 -2.65
C SER A 166 -2.76 -5.80 -2.73
N GLU A 167 -3.33 -4.82 -3.42
CA GLU A 167 -2.66 -3.54 -3.67
C GLU A 167 -3.59 -2.40 -3.32
N ARG A 168 -3.04 -1.36 -2.70
CA ARG A 168 -3.77 -0.14 -2.37
C ARG A 168 -2.80 1.04 -2.36
N PHE A 169 -3.35 2.23 -2.51
CA PHE A 169 -2.57 3.45 -2.34
C PHE A 169 -2.14 3.61 -0.88
N VAL A 170 -1.02 4.29 -0.68
CA VAL A 170 -0.39 4.47 0.63
C VAL A 170 -1.23 5.28 1.61
N ASN A 171 -2.17 6.08 1.10
CA ASN A 171 -3.12 6.89 1.87
C ASN A 171 -4.34 6.08 2.36
N VAL A 172 -4.55 4.86 1.86
CA VAL A 172 -5.66 4.01 2.32
C VAL A 172 -5.31 3.43 3.70
N PRO A 173 -6.16 3.61 4.73
CA PRO A 173 -5.87 3.17 6.09
C PRO A 173 -5.66 1.65 6.20
N PRO A 174 -4.67 1.18 6.98
CA PRO A 174 -4.37 -0.25 7.11
C PRO A 174 -5.50 -1.08 7.73
N GLN A 175 -6.44 -0.45 8.44
CA GLN A 175 -7.58 -1.11 9.08
C GLN A 175 -8.49 -1.82 8.07
N ILE A 176 -8.51 -1.39 6.80
CA ILE A 176 -9.30 -2.03 5.74
C ILE A 176 -8.78 -3.43 5.36
N ALA A 177 -7.51 -3.73 5.65
CA ALA A 177 -6.88 -4.98 5.23
C ALA A 177 -7.59 -6.21 5.80
N LEU A 178 -7.93 -6.19 7.09
CA LEU A 178 -8.55 -7.32 7.77
C LEU A 178 -9.95 -7.67 7.19
N PRO A 179 -10.92 -6.73 7.10
CA PRO A 179 -12.22 -7.05 6.52
C PRO A 179 -12.12 -7.51 5.06
N MET A 180 -11.22 -6.92 4.26
CA MET A 180 -10.99 -7.36 2.87
C MET A 180 -10.52 -8.83 2.79
N HIS A 181 -9.56 -9.22 3.63
CA HIS A 181 -9.08 -10.61 3.66
C HIS A 181 -10.14 -11.57 4.20
N GLN A 182 -10.94 -11.17 5.19
CA GLN A 182 -12.04 -11.98 5.70
C GLN A 182 -13.12 -12.21 4.63
N GLN A 183 -13.41 -11.19 3.83
CA GLN A 183 -14.36 -11.28 2.74
C GLN A 183 -13.83 -12.19 1.63
N LEU A 184 -12.57 -12.01 1.21
CA LEU A 184 -11.90 -12.89 0.25
C LEU A 184 -11.94 -14.37 0.70
N GLN A 185 -11.72 -14.65 1.99
CA GLN A 185 -11.81 -16.03 2.52
C GLN A 185 -13.21 -16.64 2.35
N LYS A 186 -14.28 -15.86 2.55
CA LYS A 186 -15.66 -16.34 2.35
C LYS A 186 -15.92 -16.63 0.88
N GLU A 187 -15.48 -15.74 -0.02
CA GLU A 187 -15.61 -15.89 -1.47
C GLU A 187 -14.87 -17.12 -1.99
N LEU A 188 -13.63 -17.36 -1.50
CA LEU A 188 -12.87 -18.56 -1.83
C LEU A 188 -13.56 -19.83 -1.34
N ALA A 189 -14.14 -19.81 -0.13
CA ALA A 189 -14.90 -20.95 0.39
C ALA A 189 -16.19 -21.20 -0.43
N GLU A 190 -16.87 -20.14 -0.86
CA GLU A 190 -18.04 -20.26 -1.75
C GLU A 190 -17.65 -20.79 -3.12
N ALA A 191 -16.58 -20.25 -3.73
CA ALA A 191 -16.07 -20.72 -5.00
C ALA A 191 -15.67 -22.20 -4.93
N HIS A 192 -15.02 -22.62 -3.84
CA HIS A 192 -14.72 -24.02 -3.59
C HIS A 192 -15.98 -24.88 -3.56
N LYS A 193 -16.98 -24.47 -2.76
CA LYS A 193 -18.24 -25.19 -2.58
C LYS A 193 -19.05 -25.30 -3.87
N THR A 194 -18.96 -24.28 -4.72
CA THR A 194 -19.71 -24.18 -5.97
C THR A 194 -18.93 -24.61 -7.21
N ASN A 195 -17.68 -25.10 -7.04
CA ASN A 195 -16.76 -25.44 -8.13
C ASN A 195 -16.55 -24.29 -9.14
N LYS A 196 -16.59 -23.03 -8.66
CA LYS A 196 -16.20 -21.88 -9.48
C LYS A 196 -14.67 -21.79 -9.60
N PRO A 197 -14.15 -21.14 -10.65
CA PRO A 197 -12.71 -20.92 -10.82
C PRO A 197 -12.06 -20.30 -9.57
N CYS A 198 -10.79 -20.61 -9.35
CA CYS A 198 -9.98 -20.18 -8.20
C CYS A 198 -10.43 -20.73 -6.83
N GLY A 199 -11.46 -21.58 -6.77
CA GLY A 199 -11.93 -22.20 -5.52
C GLY A 199 -10.96 -23.20 -4.87
N LYS A 200 -9.79 -23.50 -5.45
CA LYS A 200 -8.83 -24.46 -4.88
C LYS A 200 -7.38 -24.06 -5.15
N CYS A 201 -6.73 -23.51 -4.13
CA CYS A 201 -5.30 -23.21 -4.11
C CYS A 201 -4.63 -23.96 -2.96
N TYR A 202 -3.48 -24.57 -3.23
CA TYR A 202 -2.63 -25.21 -2.23
C TYR A 202 -1.59 -24.24 -1.68
N PHE A 203 -0.98 -23.44 -2.56
CA PHE A 203 -0.04 -22.40 -2.21
C PHE A 203 -0.57 -21.03 -2.60
N TYR A 204 -0.13 -20.02 -1.86
CA TYR A 204 -0.37 -18.62 -2.16
C TYR A 204 0.97 -17.96 -2.44
N LEU A 205 1.04 -17.27 -3.57
CA LEU A 205 2.15 -16.43 -3.99
C LEU A 205 1.74 -14.98 -3.77
N LEU A 206 2.60 -14.20 -3.13
CA LEU A 206 2.38 -12.78 -2.85
C LEU A 206 3.67 -12.04 -3.23
N ILE A 207 3.52 -10.93 -3.95
CA ILE A 207 4.61 -9.95 -4.13
C ILE A 207 4.35 -8.84 -3.13
N SER A 208 5.34 -8.57 -2.29
CA SER A 208 5.26 -7.56 -1.22
C SER A 208 6.28 -6.46 -1.48
N LYS A 209 5.83 -5.21 -1.42
CA LYS A 209 6.72 -4.04 -1.55
C LYS A 209 7.33 -3.73 -0.19
N THR A 210 8.65 -3.78 -0.11
CA THR A 210 9.40 -3.44 1.11
C THR A 210 10.40 -2.34 0.85
N PHE A 211 10.57 -1.46 1.84
CA PHE A 211 11.59 -0.41 1.87
C PHE A 211 12.68 -0.78 2.86
N VAL A 212 13.92 -0.47 2.51
CA VAL A 212 15.09 -0.61 3.38
C VAL A 212 15.65 0.78 3.63
N GLU A 213 15.87 1.15 4.89
CA GLU A 213 16.49 2.44 5.21
C GLU A 213 17.90 2.51 4.63
N ALA A 214 18.13 3.48 3.75
CA ALA A 214 19.45 3.78 3.22
C ALA A 214 20.33 4.37 4.33
N GLY A 215 21.19 3.55 4.95
CA GLY A 215 22.19 4.03 5.92
C GLY A 215 22.65 3.05 6.99
N LYS A 216 21.90 1.96 7.25
CA LYS A 216 22.30 0.96 8.27
C LYS A 216 23.27 -0.12 7.75
N SER A 217 23.52 -0.19 6.44
CA SER A 217 24.52 -1.08 5.82
C SER A 217 25.98 -0.61 5.98
N SER A 218 26.23 0.44 6.77
CA SER A 218 27.57 0.97 7.04
C SER A 218 28.08 0.60 8.44
N LYS A 219 28.75 -0.55 8.53
CA LYS A 219 29.76 -0.94 9.54
C LYS A 219 29.40 -0.69 11.02
N LYS A 220 28.82 -1.70 11.69
CA LYS A 220 29.22 -2.03 13.07
C LYS A 220 30.09 -3.28 13.08
N LYS A 221 31.41 -3.05 12.96
CA LYS A 221 32.44 -4.03 13.36
C LYS A 221 32.24 -4.34 14.85
N GLY A 222 31.69 -5.50 15.19
CA GLY A 222 31.84 -6.04 16.55
C GLY A 222 30.63 -6.65 17.24
N SER A 223 29.68 -7.29 16.55
CA SER A 223 28.80 -8.26 17.22
C SER A 223 28.34 -9.34 16.24
N ASN A 224 28.43 -10.59 16.68
CA ASN A 224 28.06 -11.81 15.95
C ASN A 224 26.51 -11.99 15.88
N GLN A 225 25.77 -10.91 15.66
CA GLN A 225 24.34 -10.93 15.40
C GLN A 225 24.17 -10.80 13.89
N GLU A 226 23.51 -11.78 13.27
CA GLU A 226 22.97 -11.66 11.92
C GLU A 226 22.27 -10.30 11.83
N GLU A 227 22.81 -9.39 11.02
CA GLU A 227 22.19 -8.10 10.73
C GLU A 227 20.87 -8.42 10.03
N LYS A 228 19.79 -8.51 10.81
CA LYS A 228 18.43 -8.63 10.28
C LYS A 228 18.13 -7.26 9.67
N GLU A 229 18.28 -7.14 8.36
CA GLU A 229 17.79 -5.97 7.62
C GLU A 229 16.33 -5.75 8.01
N GLU A 230 16.05 -4.59 8.59
CA GLU A 230 14.72 -4.23 9.06
C GLU A 230 13.90 -3.82 7.83
N LEU A 231 13.15 -4.79 7.28
CA LEU A 231 12.25 -4.57 6.15
C LEU A 231 11.03 -3.78 6.63
N MET A 232 10.79 -2.62 6.02
CA MET A 232 9.55 -1.87 6.21
C MET A 232 8.57 -2.24 5.10
N PHE A 233 7.44 -2.84 5.46
CA PHE A 233 6.40 -3.24 4.50
C PHE A 233 5.56 -2.05 4.07
N ALA A 234 5.29 -1.92 2.78
CA ALA A 234 4.37 -0.91 2.26
C ALA A 234 2.95 -1.11 2.82
N ASN A 235 2.52 -2.37 2.92
CA ASN A 235 1.28 -2.78 3.56
C ASN A 235 1.62 -3.55 4.85
N ALA A 236 1.26 -3.00 6.01
CA ALA A 236 1.66 -3.56 7.31
C ALA A 236 1.23 -5.03 7.50
N GLU A 237 0.08 -5.44 6.94
CA GLU A 237 -0.40 -6.81 7.05
C GLU A 237 0.48 -7.83 6.33
N GLU A 238 1.29 -7.41 5.35
CA GLU A 238 2.19 -8.27 4.59
C GLU A 238 3.34 -8.82 5.45
N GLU A 239 3.65 -8.17 6.58
CA GLU A 239 4.59 -8.68 7.57
C GLU A 239 4.13 -10.05 8.13
N PHE A 240 2.83 -10.22 8.40
CA PHE A 240 2.30 -11.49 8.90
C PHE A 240 2.43 -12.61 7.87
N PHE A 241 2.19 -12.31 6.59
CA PHE A 241 2.41 -13.26 5.49
C PHE A 241 3.89 -13.59 5.36
N TYR A 242 4.75 -12.57 5.42
CA TYR A 242 6.18 -12.73 5.37
C TYR A 242 6.67 -13.63 6.49
N GLU A 243 6.25 -13.45 7.75
CA GLU A 243 6.66 -14.31 8.86
C GLU A 243 6.31 -15.78 8.63
N LYS A 244 5.12 -16.06 8.10
CA LYS A 244 4.59 -17.42 7.89
C LYS A 244 4.99 -18.06 6.56
N ALA A 245 5.58 -17.31 5.64
CA ALA A 245 5.90 -17.81 4.31
C ALA A 245 6.90 -18.98 4.34
N ILE A 246 6.62 -20.00 3.51
CA ILE A 246 7.43 -21.23 3.40
C ILE A 246 8.70 -20.96 2.60
N LEU A 247 8.59 -20.15 1.55
CA LEU A 247 9.70 -19.69 0.70
C LEU A 247 9.64 -18.17 0.61
N LYS A 248 10.80 -17.53 0.70
CA LYS A 248 10.95 -16.07 0.68
C LYS A 248 12.21 -15.72 -0.08
N PHE A 249 12.13 -14.70 -0.92
CA PHE A 249 13.30 -14.02 -1.45
C PHE A 249 12.97 -12.56 -1.74
N SER A 250 14.01 -11.74 -1.79
CA SER A 250 13.89 -10.31 -2.09
C SER A 250 14.74 -9.99 -3.32
N TYR A 251 14.30 -9.01 -4.09
CA TYR A 251 15.04 -8.45 -5.22
C TYR A 251 14.81 -6.95 -5.26
N SER A 252 15.82 -6.20 -5.68
CA SER A 252 15.70 -4.75 -5.88
C SER A 252 15.14 -4.42 -7.26
N VAL A 253 14.34 -3.36 -7.33
CA VAL A 253 13.64 -2.86 -8.53
C VAL A 253 14.09 -1.45 -8.91
#